data_AF-A0A6V7WBV0-F1
#
_entry.id   AF-A0A6V7WBV0-F1
#
_cell.length_a   1.000
_cell.length_b   1.000
_cell.length_c   1.000
_cell.angle_alpha   90.00
_cell.angle_beta   90.00
_cell.angle_gamma   90.00
#
_symmetry.space_group_name_H-M   'P 1'
#
loop_
_entity.id
_entity.type
_entity.pdbx_description
1 polymer ?
#
loop_
_entity_poly.entity_id
_entity_poly.type
_entity_poly.pdbx_seq_one_letter_code
_entity_poly.pdbx_strand_id
1 'polypeptide(L)'
;MLSHNIIQKGEKINSLEIKGGKAEEINNTQNKKIDKIINDQKNLINFVFKPKCCEDDCINTNTPTGKCKNGNGFIEIINDTDIKYNKCIEGKGENKKVWLNAENKFYEPKNDFTTLSYYYEIKIKKEGMNNYSSFGFRNTKIYIVLGNNGFINYSPSLNDEMITFKIPSFSWNDGDIIGCGLVYPPAKMLGKHPYVFFTQDGNQIGKAVLLKEESYDYFDLYANLKCHSIEANFGNDLEAKPFCFDVYKHLFAEEFYN
;
A
#
# COMPACT_ATOMS: atom_id res chain seq x y z
N MET A 1 10.82 -34.24 38.00
CA MET A 1 9.77 -33.22 37.77
C MET A 1 10.23 -31.91 38.37
N LEU A 2 10.83 -31.04 37.56
CA LEU A 2 11.22 -29.67 37.94
C LEU A 2 10.93 -28.79 36.72
N SER A 3 9.73 -28.20 36.68
CA SER A 3 9.32 -27.26 35.65
C SER A 3 9.89 -25.88 35.97
N HIS A 4 10.82 -25.41 35.14
CA HIS A 4 11.28 -24.03 35.15
C HIS A 4 10.28 -23.13 34.44
N ASN A 5 9.82 -22.11 35.16
CA ASN A 5 9.13 -20.94 34.63
C ASN A 5 10.11 -20.08 33.81
N ILE A 6 9.67 -19.61 32.64
CA ILE A 6 10.21 -18.38 32.04
C ILE A 6 9.03 -17.44 31.80
N ILE A 7 8.92 -16.45 32.68
CA ILE A 7 8.07 -15.27 32.50
C ILE A 7 8.88 -14.31 31.62
N GLN A 8 8.50 -14.14 30.36
CA GLN A 8 9.01 -13.03 29.55
C GLN A 8 8.36 -11.73 30.04
N LYS A 9 9.12 -10.93 30.78
CA LYS A 9 8.81 -9.54 31.08
C LYS A 9 8.83 -8.75 29.77
N GLY A 10 7.70 -8.17 29.38
CA GLY A 10 7.66 -7.10 28.40
C GLY A 10 8.39 -5.88 28.93
N GLU A 11 9.51 -5.52 28.29
CA GLU A 11 10.17 -4.25 28.51
C GLU A 11 9.28 -3.12 27.95
N LYS A 12 8.63 -2.38 28.85
CA LYS A 12 8.11 -1.05 28.53
C LYS A 12 9.30 -0.18 28.15
N ILE A 13 9.35 0.24 26.89
CA ILE A 13 10.25 1.30 26.46
C ILE A 13 9.83 2.57 27.21
N ASN A 14 10.66 3.01 28.14
CA ASN A 14 10.50 4.30 28.82
C ASN A 14 10.44 5.40 27.76
N SER A 15 9.34 6.14 27.74
CA SER A 15 9.27 7.47 27.15
C SER A 15 10.35 8.34 27.77
N LEU A 16 11.45 8.53 27.05
CA LEU A 16 12.51 9.46 27.43
C LEU A 16 11.91 10.88 27.50
N GLU A 17 11.89 11.47 28.69
CA GLU A 17 11.76 12.91 28.86
C GLU A 17 12.98 13.59 28.23
N ILE A 18 12.86 13.93 26.94
CA ILE A 18 13.89 14.65 26.20
C ILE A 18 13.77 16.13 26.54
N LYS A 19 14.79 16.66 27.23
CA LYS A 19 14.96 18.11 27.46
C LYS A 19 14.83 18.86 26.13
N GLY A 20 13.99 19.89 26.10
CA GLY A 20 13.39 20.51 24.90
C GLY A 20 14.31 20.93 23.75
N GLY A 21 15.63 21.07 23.96
CA GLY A 21 16.58 21.36 22.87
C GLY A 21 16.95 20.17 21.99
N LYS A 22 16.91 18.93 22.51
CA LYS A 22 17.27 17.72 21.71
C LYS A 22 16.11 17.20 20.85
N ALA A 23 14.87 17.43 21.28
CA ALA A 23 13.69 16.99 20.53
C ALA A 23 13.55 17.76 19.21
N GLU A 24 13.85 19.05 19.21
CA GLU A 24 13.79 19.92 18.03
C GLU A 24 14.85 19.55 16.98
N GLU A 25 16.05 19.19 17.44
CA GLU A 25 17.17 18.76 16.58
C GLU A 25 16.93 17.36 15.97
N ILE A 26 16.31 16.46 16.73
CA ILE A 26 15.86 15.14 16.25
C ILE A 26 14.75 15.29 15.20
N ASN A 27 13.74 16.13 15.47
CA ASN A 27 12.64 16.40 14.53
C ASN A 27 13.16 17.03 13.23
N ASN A 28 14.05 18.01 13.29
CA ASN A 28 14.65 18.61 12.09
C ASN A 28 15.47 17.60 11.27
N THR A 29 16.16 16.67 11.93
CA THR A 29 16.91 15.61 11.25
C THR A 29 16.00 14.54 10.65
N GLN A 30 14.88 14.21 11.30
CA GLN A 30 13.87 13.30 10.76
C GLN A 30 13.14 13.91 9.56
N ASN A 31 12.70 15.17 9.65
CA ASN A 31 11.99 15.84 8.57
C ASN A 31 12.84 15.95 7.29
N LYS A 32 14.10 16.37 7.41
CA LYS A 32 15.05 16.41 6.28
C LYS A 32 15.26 15.03 5.62
N LYS A 33 15.15 13.94 6.37
CA LYS A 33 15.26 12.57 5.84
C LYS A 33 13.99 12.15 5.11
N ILE A 34 12.83 12.48 5.66
CA ILE A 34 11.54 12.21 5.03
C ILE A 34 11.43 12.98 3.71
N ASP A 35 11.87 14.24 3.66
CA ASP A 35 11.93 15.02 2.42
C ASP A 35 12.81 14.37 1.35
N LYS A 36 13.93 13.77 1.75
CA LYS A 36 14.79 13.02 0.82
C LYS A 36 14.08 11.77 0.29
N ILE A 37 13.44 10.99 1.16
CA ILE A 37 12.70 9.78 0.75
C ILE A 37 11.58 10.14 -0.22
N ILE A 38 10.81 11.17 0.10
CA ILE A 38 9.73 11.67 -0.76
C ILE A 38 10.32 12.10 -2.11
N ASN A 39 11.40 12.87 -2.13
CA ASN A 39 12.03 13.30 -3.37
C ASN A 39 12.60 12.13 -4.19
N ASP A 40 13.12 11.08 -3.54
CA ASP A 40 13.55 9.86 -4.20
C ASP A 40 12.34 9.10 -4.79
N GLN A 41 11.16 9.14 -4.16
CA GLN A 41 9.91 8.57 -4.66
C GLN A 41 9.32 9.32 -5.87
N LYS A 42 9.52 10.65 -5.97
CA LYS A 42 8.95 11.49 -7.05
C LYS A 42 9.30 11.02 -8.48
N ASN A 43 10.35 10.21 -8.63
CA ASN A 43 10.82 9.71 -9.92
C ASN A 43 10.54 8.21 -10.14
N LEU A 44 9.82 7.56 -9.22
CA LEU A 44 9.81 6.11 -9.11
C LEU A 44 8.44 5.47 -9.25
N ILE A 45 7.35 6.14 -9.62
CA ILE A 45 6.06 5.42 -9.71
C ILE A 45 5.25 5.84 -10.93
N ASN A 46 5.42 5.06 -11.99
CA ASN A 46 4.41 4.86 -13.03
C ASN A 46 3.71 3.51 -12.77
N PHE A 47 2.55 3.25 -13.37
CA PHE A 47 1.98 1.90 -13.41
C PHE A 47 2.39 1.18 -14.70
N VAL A 48 3.03 0.00 -14.61
CA VAL A 48 3.14 -0.94 -15.75
C VAL A 48 2.12 -2.03 -15.63
N PHE A 49 1.38 -2.16 -16.71
CA PHE A 49 0.30 -3.11 -16.80
C PHE A 49 0.75 -4.47 -17.30
N LYS A 50 0.16 -5.52 -16.71
CA LYS A 50 0.13 -6.87 -17.28
C LYS A 50 -1.30 -7.41 -17.16
N PRO A 51 -2.23 -7.01 -18.05
CA PRO A 51 -3.59 -7.49 -17.96
C PRO A 51 -3.64 -8.93 -18.47
N LYS A 52 -4.57 -9.71 -17.91
CA LYS A 52 -5.16 -10.88 -18.59
C LYS A 52 -6.66 -10.73 -18.45
N CYS A 53 -7.25 -9.85 -19.23
CA CYS A 53 -8.68 -9.57 -19.14
C CYS A 53 -9.40 -9.95 -20.46
N CYS A 54 -8.75 -9.82 -21.63
CA CYS A 54 -9.22 -10.30 -22.94
C CYS A 54 -8.01 -10.83 -23.77
N GLU A 55 -8.25 -11.60 -24.83
CA GLU A 55 -7.20 -12.25 -25.66
C GLU A 55 -6.19 -11.26 -26.27
N ASP A 56 -6.59 -9.99 -26.44
CA ASP A 56 -5.71 -8.85 -26.74
C ASP A 56 -5.90 -7.80 -25.64
N ASP A 57 -5.22 -7.96 -24.49
CA ASP A 57 -4.97 -7.00 -23.41
C ASP A 57 -5.98 -5.82 -23.25
N CYS A 58 -6.71 -5.78 -22.12
CA CYS A 58 -7.75 -4.76 -21.81
C CYS A 58 -7.24 -3.34 -21.53
N ILE A 59 -6.38 -2.81 -22.40
CA ILE A 59 -5.87 -1.46 -22.34
C ILE A 59 -5.91 -0.94 -23.77
N ASN A 60 -6.67 0.12 -24.00
CA ASN A 60 -6.52 0.87 -25.24
C ASN A 60 -5.63 2.08 -24.97
N THR A 61 -4.35 1.96 -25.31
CA THR A 61 -3.37 3.03 -25.13
C THR A 61 -3.43 4.11 -26.22
N ASN A 62 -4.16 3.90 -27.32
CA ASN A 62 -4.08 4.77 -28.50
C ASN A 62 -5.41 5.40 -28.95
N THR A 63 -6.58 4.97 -28.46
CA THR A 63 -7.89 5.63 -28.69
C THR A 63 -8.95 5.16 -27.68
N PRO A 64 -9.73 6.02 -27.01
CA PRO A 64 -10.67 5.59 -25.95
C PRO A 64 -11.88 4.76 -26.42
N THR A 65 -11.95 4.37 -27.70
CA THR A 65 -13.04 3.54 -28.24
C THR A 65 -12.83 2.03 -28.04
N GLY A 66 -11.78 1.62 -27.31
CA GLY A 66 -11.43 0.23 -27.04
C GLY A 66 -12.41 -0.50 -26.13
N LYS A 67 -13.58 -0.83 -26.67
CA LYS A 67 -14.45 -1.88 -26.14
C LYS A 67 -13.58 -3.14 -26.04
N CYS A 68 -13.45 -3.79 -24.87
CA CYS A 68 -12.94 -5.16 -24.89
C CYS A 68 -13.81 -5.95 -25.89
N LYS A 69 -13.17 -6.77 -26.73
CA LYS A 69 -13.85 -7.74 -27.61
C LYS A 69 -14.98 -8.38 -26.80
N ASN A 70 -16.24 -8.08 -27.15
CA ASN A 70 -17.48 -8.54 -26.50
C ASN A 70 -18.17 -7.62 -25.47
N GLY A 71 -17.75 -6.37 -25.25
CA GLY A 71 -18.51 -5.42 -24.41
C GLY A 71 -18.37 -5.62 -22.90
N ASN A 72 -17.31 -6.32 -22.46
CA ASN A 72 -16.91 -6.41 -21.05
C ASN A 72 -16.44 -5.07 -20.49
N GLY A 73 -16.48 -4.94 -19.16
CA GLY A 73 -15.93 -3.80 -18.46
C GLY A 73 -14.40 -3.80 -18.54
N PHE A 74 -13.80 -2.62 -18.67
CA PHE A 74 -12.37 -2.41 -18.86
C PHE A 74 -11.92 -1.16 -18.11
N ILE A 75 -10.61 -0.92 -18.05
CA ILE A 75 -10.08 0.33 -17.52
C ILE A 75 -9.47 1.18 -18.63
N GLU A 76 -9.51 2.49 -18.44
CA GLU A 76 -8.93 3.52 -19.28
C GLU A 76 -7.91 4.28 -18.43
N ILE A 77 -6.66 4.29 -18.87
CA ILE A 77 -5.60 5.06 -18.23
C ILE A 77 -5.69 6.46 -18.81
N ILE A 78 -6.07 7.45 -18.00
CA ILE A 78 -6.17 8.84 -18.43
C ILE A 78 -4.78 9.47 -18.38
N ASN A 79 -4.03 9.19 -17.32
CA ASN A 79 -2.62 9.55 -17.12
C ASN A 79 -1.99 8.61 -16.06
N ASP A 80 -0.77 8.91 -15.62
CA ASP A 80 -0.02 8.07 -14.67
C ASP A 80 -0.67 7.93 -13.29
N THR A 81 -1.58 8.85 -12.92
CA THR A 81 -2.27 8.87 -11.62
C THR A 81 -3.77 8.58 -11.72
N ASP A 82 -4.39 8.81 -12.87
CA ASP A 82 -5.85 8.72 -13.05
C ASP A 82 -6.23 7.52 -13.91
N ILE A 83 -6.96 6.58 -13.32
CA ILE A 83 -7.45 5.38 -13.99
C ILE A 83 -8.96 5.33 -13.86
N LYS A 84 -9.65 5.27 -15.00
CA LYS A 84 -11.10 5.22 -15.07
C LYS A 84 -11.57 3.80 -15.38
N TYR A 85 -12.56 3.31 -14.64
CA TYR A 85 -13.22 2.05 -14.97
C TYR A 85 -14.45 2.30 -15.86
N ASN A 86 -14.42 1.75 -17.06
CA ASN A 86 -15.53 1.76 -17.99
C ASN A 86 -16.34 0.46 -17.84
N LYS A 87 -17.61 0.59 -17.42
CA LYS A 87 -18.51 -0.56 -17.21
C LYS A 87 -18.78 -1.35 -18.49
N CYS A 88 -19.12 -2.63 -18.31
CA CYS A 88 -19.64 -3.46 -19.38
C CYS A 88 -20.94 -2.90 -19.96
N ILE A 89 -21.22 -3.25 -21.21
CA ILE A 89 -22.50 -2.96 -21.85
C ILE A 89 -23.52 -4.01 -21.37
N GLU A 90 -24.66 -3.56 -20.86
CA GLU A 90 -25.73 -4.42 -20.37
C GLU A 90 -26.17 -5.44 -21.44
N GLY A 91 -26.28 -6.71 -21.03
CA GLY A 91 -26.66 -7.82 -21.91
C GLY A 91 -25.60 -8.26 -22.92
N LYS A 92 -24.41 -7.64 -22.95
CA LYS A 92 -23.35 -7.98 -23.92
C LYS A 92 -22.09 -8.54 -23.26
N GLY A 93 -21.80 -8.15 -22.03
CA GLY A 93 -20.63 -8.63 -21.31
C GLY A 93 -20.76 -8.49 -19.80
N GLU A 94 -19.64 -8.62 -19.10
CA GLU A 94 -19.57 -8.50 -17.65
C GLU A 94 -18.40 -7.62 -17.19
N ASN A 95 -18.55 -7.06 -15.99
CA ASN A 95 -17.47 -6.30 -15.35
C ASN A 95 -16.38 -7.27 -14.86
N LYS A 96 -15.20 -7.17 -15.46
CA LYS A 96 -14.03 -7.99 -15.14
C LYS A 96 -13.17 -7.32 -14.06
N LYS A 97 -12.47 -8.16 -13.29
CA LYS A 97 -11.38 -7.73 -12.41
C LYS A 97 -10.16 -7.41 -13.26
N VAL A 98 -9.43 -6.38 -12.88
CA VAL A 98 -8.23 -5.92 -13.59
C VAL A 98 -7.10 -5.71 -12.59
N TRP A 99 -5.91 -6.23 -12.92
CA TRP A 99 -4.72 -6.11 -12.08
C TRP A 99 -3.79 -5.01 -12.57
N LEU A 100 -3.34 -4.17 -11.64
CA LEU A 100 -2.35 -3.12 -11.86
C LEU A 100 -1.10 -3.44 -11.04
N ASN A 101 0.07 -3.20 -11.60
CA ASN A 101 1.32 -3.14 -10.82
C ASN A 101 2.05 -1.84 -11.13
N ALA A 102 2.83 -1.33 -10.17
CA ALA A 102 3.78 -0.27 -10.48
C ALA A 102 4.80 -0.75 -11.53
N GLU A 103 5.26 0.17 -12.37
CA GLU A 103 6.40 0.02 -13.29
C GLU A 103 7.66 -0.29 -12.52
N ASN A 104 7.85 0.47 -11.46
CA ASN A 104 9.07 0.45 -10.68
C ASN A 104 8.90 -0.40 -9.44
N LYS A 105 10.02 -0.98 -9.07
CA LYS A 105 10.21 -1.84 -7.92
C LYS A 105 10.76 -1.03 -6.76
N PHE A 106 10.19 -1.25 -5.59
CA PHE A 106 10.66 -0.70 -4.34
C PHE A 106 11.66 -1.66 -3.71
N TYR A 107 12.94 -1.36 -3.90
CA TYR A 107 14.02 -2.14 -3.30
C TYR A 107 14.19 -1.77 -1.83
N GLU A 108 14.64 -2.74 -1.04
CA GLU A 108 15.12 -2.48 0.31
C GLU A 108 16.25 -1.43 0.27
N PRO A 109 16.17 -0.36 1.08
CA PRO A 109 17.21 0.65 1.11
C PRO A 109 18.55 0.06 1.55
N LYS A 110 19.62 0.27 0.77
CA LYS A 110 20.97 -0.20 1.11
C LYS A 110 21.61 0.51 2.32
N ASN A 111 20.99 1.58 2.82
CA ASN A 111 21.56 2.44 3.85
C ASN A 111 20.79 2.31 5.17
N ASP A 112 21.53 2.14 6.28
CA ASP A 112 21.06 1.85 7.64
C ASP A 112 20.11 2.88 8.32
N PHE A 113 19.64 3.93 7.63
CA PHE A 113 19.17 5.15 8.31
C PHE A 113 17.72 5.58 8.05
N THR A 114 16.93 4.84 7.27
CA THR A 114 15.55 5.24 6.90
C THR A 114 14.48 4.43 7.65
N THR A 115 13.36 5.07 8.00
CA THR A 115 12.27 4.55 8.85
C THR A 115 10.89 4.47 8.20
N LEU A 116 10.67 5.16 7.08
CA LEU A 116 9.50 5.00 6.21
C LEU A 116 10.08 5.00 4.80
N SER A 117 9.81 3.96 4.02
CA SER A 117 10.49 3.82 2.74
C SER A 117 9.56 4.16 1.59
N TYR A 118 8.28 3.75 1.67
CA TYR A 118 7.31 3.93 0.60
C TYR A 118 5.91 4.20 1.15
N TYR A 119 5.22 5.20 0.62
CA TYR A 119 3.84 5.50 0.95
C TYR A 119 3.12 6.02 -0.30
N TYR A 120 1.89 5.60 -0.50
CA TYR A 120 1.02 6.13 -1.55
C TYR A 120 -0.42 6.17 -1.08
N GLU A 121 -1.22 7.03 -1.70
CA GLU A 121 -2.66 7.14 -1.48
C GLU A 121 -3.42 6.88 -2.77
N ILE A 122 -4.64 6.35 -2.64
CA ILE A 122 -5.55 6.12 -3.74
C ILE A 122 -6.92 6.61 -3.30
N LYS A 123 -7.41 7.62 -4.00
CA LYS A 123 -8.79 8.08 -3.92
C LYS A 123 -9.66 7.23 -4.82
N ILE A 124 -10.75 6.71 -4.26
CA ILE A 124 -11.61 5.75 -4.95
C ILE A 124 -12.87 6.43 -5.47
N LYS A 125 -13.28 6.03 -6.66
CA LYS A 125 -14.58 6.39 -7.23
C LYS A 125 -15.34 5.15 -7.69
N LYS A 126 -16.53 4.93 -7.14
CA LYS A 126 -17.42 3.81 -7.46
C LYS A 126 -18.12 4.06 -8.79
N GLU A 127 -17.93 3.15 -9.74
CA GLU A 127 -18.53 3.27 -11.08
C GLU A 127 -19.75 2.35 -11.26
N GLY A 128 -19.94 1.34 -10.39
CA GLY A 128 -21.06 0.40 -10.49
C GLY A 128 -21.23 -0.50 -9.27
N MET A 129 -22.23 -1.40 -9.35
CA MET A 129 -22.53 -2.41 -8.33
C MET A 129 -21.53 -3.59 -8.38
N ASN A 130 -21.51 -4.42 -7.32
CA ASN A 130 -20.62 -5.57 -7.18
C ASN A 130 -19.13 -5.19 -7.34
N ASN A 131 -18.78 -4.06 -6.75
CA ASN A 131 -17.47 -3.46 -6.81
C ASN A 131 -16.48 -4.28 -5.97
N TYR A 132 -15.28 -4.47 -6.51
CA TYR A 132 -14.18 -5.14 -5.81
C TYR A 132 -12.93 -4.30 -6.01
N SER A 133 -12.26 -4.00 -4.91
CA SER A 133 -10.93 -3.41 -4.96
C SER A 133 -10.03 -4.01 -3.90
N SER A 134 -8.74 -4.10 -4.21
CA SER A 134 -7.72 -4.35 -3.22
C SER A 134 -6.43 -3.61 -3.57
N PHE A 135 -5.76 -3.07 -2.56
CA PHE A 135 -4.50 -2.33 -2.72
C PHE A 135 -3.45 -2.81 -1.72
N GLY A 136 -2.19 -2.81 -2.12
CA GLY A 136 -1.08 -3.01 -1.19
C GLY A 136 0.22 -3.29 -1.94
N PHE A 137 1.01 -4.20 -1.39
CA PHE A 137 2.32 -4.56 -1.93
C PHE A 137 2.36 -6.05 -2.27
N ARG A 138 3.11 -6.39 -3.32
CA ARG A 138 3.48 -7.80 -3.56
C ARG A 138 4.91 -7.90 -4.08
N ASN A 139 5.50 -9.08 -3.96
CA ASN A 139 6.67 -9.45 -4.72
C ASN A 139 6.53 -10.90 -5.23
N THR A 140 7.63 -11.56 -5.56
CA THR A 140 7.62 -12.94 -6.06
C THR A 140 7.27 -13.98 -5.00
N LYS A 141 7.32 -13.63 -3.72
CA LYS A 141 7.08 -14.54 -2.58
C LYS A 141 5.90 -14.09 -1.72
N ILE A 142 5.81 -12.78 -1.47
CA ILE A 142 4.91 -12.16 -0.51
C ILE A 142 3.79 -11.42 -1.22
N TYR A 143 2.62 -11.48 -0.63
CA TYR A 143 1.44 -10.73 -1.05
C TYR A 143 0.76 -10.13 0.17
N ILE A 144 0.56 -8.81 0.18
CA ILE A 144 -0.16 -8.12 1.25
C ILE A 144 -1.08 -7.03 0.70
N VAL A 145 -2.38 -7.19 0.90
CA VAL A 145 -3.38 -6.24 0.38
C VAL A 145 -4.52 -6.00 1.34
N LEU A 146 -5.04 -4.77 1.35
CA LEU A 146 -6.32 -4.41 1.94
C LEU A 146 -7.42 -4.52 0.88
N GLY A 147 -8.44 -5.35 1.13
CA GLY A 147 -9.62 -5.49 0.28
C GLY A 147 -10.80 -4.63 0.71
N ASN A 148 -11.72 -4.36 -0.22
CA ASN A 148 -12.92 -3.54 0.04
C ASN A 148 -14.00 -4.13 0.92
N ASN A 149 -13.76 -5.34 1.38
CA ASN A 149 -14.50 -6.01 2.44
C ASN A 149 -13.91 -5.76 3.85
N GLY A 150 -12.85 -4.95 3.98
CA GLY A 150 -12.21 -4.63 5.27
C GLY A 150 -11.30 -5.72 5.80
N PHE A 151 -10.80 -6.58 4.92
CA PHE A 151 -9.83 -7.61 5.27
C PHE A 151 -8.46 -7.30 4.67
N ILE A 152 -7.43 -7.42 5.50
CA ILE A 152 -6.04 -7.48 5.06
C ILE A 152 -5.72 -8.94 4.80
N ASN A 153 -5.31 -9.25 3.57
CA ASN A 153 -4.87 -10.58 3.18
C ASN A 153 -3.35 -10.57 3.07
N TYR A 154 -2.68 -11.47 3.79
CA TYR A 154 -1.23 -11.58 3.84
C TYR A 154 -0.82 -13.03 3.56
N SER A 155 0.06 -13.23 2.59
CA SER A 155 0.70 -14.50 2.31
C SER A 155 2.22 -14.29 2.43
N PRO A 156 2.89 -14.94 3.39
CA PRO A 156 4.34 -14.81 3.60
C PRO A 156 5.14 -15.51 2.48
N SER A 157 4.57 -16.53 1.86
CA SER A 157 5.16 -17.32 0.79
C SER A 157 4.08 -17.83 -0.16
N LEU A 158 4.40 -18.01 -1.45
CA LEU A 158 3.47 -18.52 -2.46
C LEU A 158 2.83 -19.87 -2.12
N ASN A 159 3.49 -20.67 -1.27
CA ASN A 159 3.02 -21.99 -0.87
C ASN A 159 2.29 -21.99 0.48
N ASP A 160 2.32 -20.87 1.19
CA ASP A 160 1.75 -20.78 2.52
C ASP A 160 0.28 -20.34 2.46
N GLU A 161 -0.50 -20.79 3.44
CA GLU A 161 -1.89 -20.37 3.57
C GLU A 161 -2.00 -18.85 3.76
N MET A 162 -2.98 -18.26 3.10
CA MET A 162 -3.25 -16.83 3.21
C MET A 162 -3.81 -16.50 4.59
N ILE A 163 -3.08 -15.69 5.34
CA ILE A 163 -3.51 -15.15 6.62
C ILE A 163 -4.42 -13.95 6.36
N THR A 164 -5.55 -13.91 7.07
CA THR A 164 -6.58 -12.88 6.86
C THR A 164 -6.87 -12.15 8.17
N PHE A 165 -6.71 -10.82 8.17
CA PHE A 165 -6.99 -9.96 9.32
C PHE A 165 -8.19 -9.07 9.03
N LYS A 166 -9.18 -9.06 9.92
CA LYS A 166 -10.33 -8.17 9.82
C LYS A 166 -10.03 -6.82 10.47
N ILE A 167 -10.29 -5.72 9.76
CA ILE A 167 -10.27 -4.38 10.33
C ILE A 167 -11.68 -4.09 10.92
N PRO A 168 -11.80 -3.89 12.24
CA PRO A 168 -13.09 -3.57 12.85
C PRO A 168 -13.66 -2.26 12.29
N SER A 169 -14.96 -2.25 12.02
CA SER A 169 -15.70 -1.05 11.58
C SER A 169 -15.21 -0.41 10.28
N PHE A 170 -14.35 -1.09 9.51
CA PHE A 170 -13.93 -0.59 8.21
C PHE A 170 -15.10 -0.60 7.24
N SER A 171 -15.30 0.54 6.58
CA SER A 171 -16.24 0.69 5.48
C SER A 171 -15.56 1.46 4.37
N TRP A 172 -15.77 1.06 3.14
CA TRP A 172 -15.16 1.71 1.99
C TRP A 172 -16.22 2.45 1.18
N ASN A 173 -16.20 3.78 1.23
CA ASN A 173 -17.16 4.66 0.61
C ASN A 173 -16.62 5.29 -0.68
N ASP A 174 -17.53 5.92 -1.42
CA ASP A 174 -17.15 6.68 -2.61
C ASP A 174 -16.44 7.96 -2.18
N GLY A 175 -15.28 8.25 -2.78
CA GLY A 175 -14.46 9.41 -2.44
C GLY A 175 -13.42 9.18 -1.34
N ASP A 176 -13.46 8.06 -0.61
CA ASP A 176 -12.48 7.72 0.43
C ASP A 176 -11.06 7.65 -0.16
N ILE A 177 -10.09 8.08 0.64
CA ILE A 177 -8.66 8.02 0.35
C ILE A 177 -8.04 6.89 1.14
N ILE A 178 -7.57 5.85 0.46
CA ILE A 178 -6.89 4.71 1.08
C ILE A 178 -5.40 4.84 0.85
N GLY A 179 -4.62 4.85 1.93
CA GLY A 179 -3.17 4.86 1.88
C GLY A 179 -2.56 3.52 2.25
N CYS A 180 -1.37 3.26 1.73
CA CYS A 180 -0.60 2.07 2.06
C CYS A 180 0.87 2.45 2.25
N GLY A 181 1.42 2.11 3.41
CA GLY A 181 2.79 2.39 3.78
C GLY A 181 3.61 1.13 3.98
N LEU A 182 4.81 1.11 3.40
CA LEU A 182 5.85 0.10 3.62
C LEU A 182 7.01 0.74 4.37
N VAL A 183 7.33 0.13 5.51
CA VAL A 183 8.39 0.58 6.40
C VAL A 183 9.48 -0.46 6.45
N TYR A 184 10.71 -0.05 6.13
CA TYR A 184 11.92 -0.77 6.51
C TYR A 184 12.49 -0.10 7.77
N PRO A 185 12.55 -0.81 8.91
CA PRO A 185 13.23 -0.31 10.09
C PRO A 185 14.74 -0.07 9.82
N PRO A 186 15.38 0.85 10.55
CA PRO A 186 16.83 1.05 10.46
C PRO A 186 17.57 -0.25 10.76
N ALA A 187 18.55 -0.63 9.94
CA ALA A 187 19.29 -1.90 10.05
C ALA A 187 19.91 -2.16 11.43
N LYS A 188 20.22 -1.08 12.17
CA LYS A 188 20.80 -1.15 13.52
C LYS A 188 19.78 -1.50 14.61
N MET A 189 18.48 -1.48 14.31
CA MET A 189 17.43 -1.96 15.22
C MET A 189 17.28 -3.48 15.06
N LEU A 190 18.16 -4.23 15.74
CA LEU A 190 18.10 -5.69 15.83
C LEU A 190 16.67 -6.16 16.17
N GLY A 191 16.17 -7.14 15.41
CA GLY A 191 14.87 -7.79 15.63
C GLY A 191 13.65 -7.03 15.09
N LYS A 192 13.83 -5.88 14.41
CA LYS A 192 12.73 -5.21 13.72
C LYS A 192 12.67 -5.64 12.26
N HIS A 193 11.58 -6.30 11.90
CA HIS A 193 11.30 -6.64 10.50
C HIS A 193 10.53 -5.53 9.78
N PRO A 194 10.61 -5.46 8.45
CA PRO A 194 9.75 -4.61 7.65
C PRO A 194 8.27 -4.85 7.96
N TYR A 195 7.45 -3.82 7.79
CA TYR A 195 6.02 -3.92 8.02
C TYR A 195 5.22 -3.05 7.06
N VAL A 196 3.96 -3.44 6.86
CA VAL A 196 2.98 -2.69 6.08
C VAL A 196 1.88 -2.18 6.99
N PHE A 197 1.44 -0.96 6.76
CA PHE A 197 0.26 -0.39 7.40
C PHE A 197 -0.66 0.25 6.35
N PHE A 198 -1.91 0.44 6.74
CA PHE A 198 -2.93 1.04 5.88
C PHE A 198 -3.54 2.26 6.56
N THR A 199 -3.99 3.21 5.76
CA THR A 199 -4.68 4.40 6.23
C THR A 199 -5.99 4.59 5.46
N GLN A 200 -6.96 5.25 6.09
CA GLN A 200 -8.18 5.75 5.48
C GLN A 200 -8.38 7.20 5.89
N ASP A 201 -8.54 8.08 4.91
CA ASP A 201 -8.77 9.52 5.09
C ASP A 201 -7.80 10.15 6.10
N GLY A 202 -6.51 9.85 5.90
CA GLY A 202 -5.41 10.40 6.70
C GLY A 202 -5.22 9.78 8.09
N ASN A 203 -5.94 8.71 8.43
CA ASN A 203 -5.81 8.01 9.71
C ASN A 203 -5.39 6.56 9.50
N GLN A 204 -4.45 6.06 10.32
CA GLN A 204 -4.10 4.63 10.29
C GLN A 204 -5.31 3.78 10.68
N ILE A 205 -5.54 2.70 9.92
CA ILE A 205 -6.61 1.72 10.17
C ILE A 205 -6.02 0.36 10.51
N GLY A 206 -6.62 -0.30 11.50
CA GLY A 206 -6.13 -1.59 11.98
C GLY A 206 -4.70 -1.52 12.54
N LYS A 207 -4.08 -2.69 12.67
CA LYS A 207 -2.68 -2.83 13.11
C LYS A 207 -1.76 -2.96 11.90
N ALA A 208 -0.47 -2.74 12.10
CA ALA A 208 0.51 -3.05 11.07
C ALA A 208 0.65 -4.57 10.90
N VAL A 209 1.05 -5.02 9.72
CA VAL A 209 1.41 -6.42 9.47
C VAL A 209 2.91 -6.53 9.38
N LEU A 210 3.50 -7.28 10.31
CA LEU A 210 4.92 -7.57 10.32
C LEU A 210 5.24 -8.57 9.21
N LEU A 211 6.20 -8.24 8.36
CA LEU A 211 6.71 -9.14 7.34
C LEU A 211 7.78 -10.01 8.02
N LYS A 212 7.60 -11.33 8.09
CA LYS A 212 8.45 -12.23 8.92
C LYS A 212 9.56 -12.95 8.13
N GLU A 213 9.59 -12.79 6.81
CA GLU A 213 10.60 -13.38 5.94
C GLU A 213 11.99 -12.72 6.09
N GLU A 214 13.04 -13.45 5.73
CA GLU A 214 14.43 -12.99 5.86
C GLU A 214 14.94 -12.18 4.65
N SER A 215 14.23 -12.22 3.51
CA SER A 215 14.69 -11.58 2.26
C SER A 215 13.54 -10.93 1.50
N TYR A 216 13.68 -9.62 1.29
CA TYR A 216 12.76 -8.77 0.54
C TYR A 216 13.49 -8.10 -0.61
N ASP A 217 13.69 -8.81 -1.72
CA ASP A 217 14.44 -8.27 -2.86
C ASP A 217 13.84 -6.93 -3.33
N TYR A 218 12.52 -6.89 -3.49
CA TYR A 218 11.77 -5.68 -3.80
C TYR A 218 10.29 -5.89 -3.48
N PHE A 219 9.50 -4.81 -3.53
CA PHE A 219 8.04 -4.84 -3.62
C PHE A 219 7.55 -4.04 -4.82
N ASP A 220 6.48 -4.53 -5.44
CA ASP A 220 5.69 -3.80 -6.42
C ASP A 220 4.42 -3.28 -5.73
N LEU A 221 3.99 -2.07 -6.08
CA LEU A 221 2.63 -1.64 -5.77
C LEU A 221 1.67 -2.57 -6.50
N TYR A 222 0.66 -3.07 -5.81
CA TYR A 222 -0.36 -3.93 -6.36
C TYR A 222 -1.75 -3.32 -6.19
N ALA A 223 -2.53 -3.33 -7.28
CA ALA A 223 -3.95 -3.04 -7.23
C ALA A 223 -4.76 -4.06 -8.01
N ASN A 224 -5.97 -4.32 -7.55
CA ASN A 224 -6.98 -5.09 -8.27
C ASN A 224 -8.27 -4.30 -8.27
N LEU A 225 -8.87 -4.05 -9.44
CA LEU A 225 -10.03 -3.19 -9.61
C LEU A 225 -11.15 -3.90 -10.36
N LYS A 226 -12.38 -3.72 -9.90
CA LYS A 226 -13.63 -4.04 -10.61
C LYS A 226 -14.68 -3.01 -10.21
N CYS A 227 -15.22 -2.30 -11.18
CA CYS A 227 -16.21 -1.23 -10.99
C CYS A 227 -15.71 -0.05 -10.14
N HIS A 228 -14.40 0.21 -10.11
CA HIS A 228 -13.82 1.38 -9.44
C HIS A 228 -12.83 2.11 -10.35
N SER A 229 -13.04 3.41 -10.51
CA SER A 229 -12.01 4.34 -10.96
C SER A 229 -11.15 4.75 -9.77
N ILE A 230 -9.91 5.13 -10.02
CA ILE A 230 -8.98 5.57 -9.00
C ILE A 230 -8.21 6.82 -9.44
N GLU A 231 -7.90 7.66 -8.47
CA GLU A 231 -6.94 8.76 -8.57
C GLU A 231 -5.85 8.47 -7.54
N ALA A 232 -4.63 8.20 -7.99
CA ALA A 232 -3.49 7.91 -7.15
C ALA A 232 -2.74 9.19 -6.75
N ASN A 233 -2.06 9.12 -5.61
CA ASN A 233 -1.04 10.07 -5.19
C ASN A 233 0.20 9.28 -4.77
N PHE A 234 1.28 9.44 -5.53
CA PHE A 234 2.57 8.79 -5.29
C PHE A 234 3.59 9.71 -4.58
N GLY A 235 3.17 10.92 -4.19
CA GLY A 235 4.06 11.92 -3.60
C GLY A 235 4.88 12.71 -4.63
N ASN A 236 4.55 12.60 -5.92
CA ASN A 236 5.23 13.31 -7.01
C ASN A 236 5.19 14.83 -6.83
N ASP A 237 4.08 15.38 -6.31
CA ASP A 237 3.90 16.79 -6.01
C ASP A 237 3.15 16.99 -4.67
N LEU A 238 3.90 16.95 -3.57
CA LEU A 238 3.31 17.16 -2.24
C LEU A 238 2.97 18.63 -1.92
N GLU A 239 3.45 19.59 -2.72
CA GLU A 239 3.08 21.00 -2.52
C GLU A 239 1.67 21.25 -3.06
N ALA A 240 1.37 20.79 -4.27
CA ALA A 240 0.04 20.93 -4.87
C ALA A 240 -0.94 19.85 -4.41
N LYS A 241 -0.45 18.63 -4.15
CA LYS A 241 -1.26 17.46 -3.79
C LYS A 241 -0.62 16.72 -2.60
N PRO A 242 -0.69 17.30 -1.39
CA PRO A 242 -0.17 16.65 -0.19
C PRO A 242 -0.91 15.33 0.09
N PHE A 243 -0.25 14.42 0.78
CA PHE A 243 -0.94 13.26 1.35
C PHE A 243 -1.97 13.71 2.38
N CYS A 244 -3.09 12.99 2.47
CA CYS A 244 -4.05 13.16 3.55
C CYS A 244 -3.44 12.68 4.89
N PHE A 245 -2.67 11.59 4.86
CA PHE A 245 -1.92 11.11 6.02
C PHE A 245 -0.64 11.92 6.24
N ASP A 246 -0.43 12.36 7.48
CA ASP A 246 0.79 13.05 7.88
C ASP A 246 1.94 12.04 8.09
N VAL A 247 2.62 11.71 7.00
CA VAL A 247 3.77 10.79 6.98
C VAL A 247 4.91 11.25 7.89
N TYR A 248 5.02 12.55 8.20
CA TYR A 248 6.05 13.09 9.08
C TYR A 248 5.77 12.78 10.56
N LYS A 249 4.51 12.58 10.92
CA LYS A 249 4.09 12.17 12.27
C LYS A 249 4.03 10.65 12.46
N HIS A 250 4.33 9.86 11.43
CA HIS A 250 4.33 8.42 11.55
C HIS A 250 5.43 7.95 12.50
N LEU A 251 5.03 7.57 13.72
CA LEU A 251 5.89 6.88 14.66
C LEU A 251 5.91 5.39 14.32
N PHE A 252 6.96 4.67 14.74
CA PHE A 252 7.02 3.22 14.55
C PHE A 252 5.73 2.57 15.06
N ALA A 253 5.13 1.69 14.25
CA ALA A 253 3.95 0.95 14.67
C ALA A 253 4.23 0.23 16.01
N GLU A 254 3.36 0.48 16.98
CA GLU A 254 3.44 -0.13 18.32
C GLU A 254 2.64 -1.43 18.38
N GLU A 255 1.66 -1.58 17.48
CA GLU A 255 0.78 -2.74 17.43
C GLU A 255 0.84 -3.44 16.08
N PHE A 256 0.97 -4.76 16.13
CA PHE A 256 1.00 -5.64 14.98
C PHE A 256 -0.10 -6.70 15.06
N TYR A 257 -0.58 -7.15 13.91
CA TYR A 257 -1.28 -8.43 13.81
C TYR A 257 -0.28 -9.57 14.03
N ASN A 258 -0.66 -10.56 14.85
CA ASN A 258 0.20 -11.70 15.23
C ASN A 258 -0.07 -12.93 14.37
#